data_AF-A0A357L5Z9-F1
#
_entry.id   AF-A0A357L5Z9-F1
#
_cell.length_a   1.000
_cell.length_b   1.000
_cell.length_c   1.000
_cell.angle_alpha   90.00
_cell.angle_beta   90.00
_cell.angle_gamma   90.00
#
_symmetry.space_group_name_H-M   'P 1'
#
loop_
_entity.id
_entity.type
_entity.pdbx_description
1 polymer ?
#
loop_
_entity_poly.entity_id
_entity_poly.type
_entity_poly.pdbx_seq_one_letter_code
_entity_poly.pdbx_strand_id
1 'polypeptide(L)'
;QSSELANAPCAPETLDLLARFSVLTRLKEHENSNLYSKLRVYDGEKLKDSDPKAKTMQEYRDAAGIDEGMEGVSTRFAYKVLSETFNFDTDEVAADPVHLMYVLENAIKREQHPDEVEKRYLEFIKEDLSKRYADFIGKEIQKAYLESYSEYGQNLFDRYIAYADAWIEDQDFKDPDTGQLLDRQTLDAELSKIEKPAGIANPKDFRNEVVKFTLRARAANAGKNPAWTSYEKLRNVIEKRMFSQVEDLLPVISFDSKKDSETEKKHENFVDRMTERGYTPRQVRRLVEWYMRVNKAG
;
A
#
# COMPACT_ATOMS: atom_id res chain seq x y z
N GLN A 1 0.61 -12.89 34.42
CA GLN A 1 0.44 -12.21 33.13
C GLN A 1 1.59 -11.23 32.97
N SER A 2 2.65 -11.61 32.26
CA SER A 2 3.66 -10.68 31.72
C SER A 2 4.48 -11.47 30.69
N SER A 3 4.11 -11.37 29.42
CA SER A 3 4.98 -11.88 28.34
C SER A 3 6.18 -10.93 28.25
N GLU A 4 7.40 -11.46 28.24
CA GLU A 4 8.62 -10.64 28.03
C GLU A 4 8.59 -9.93 26.66
N LEU A 5 7.86 -10.48 25.70
CA LEU A 5 7.65 -9.91 24.37
C LEU A 5 6.48 -8.91 24.30
N ALA A 6 5.76 -8.65 25.40
CA ALA A 6 4.59 -7.76 25.37
C ALA A 6 4.94 -6.33 24.94
N ASN A 7 6.17 -5.89 25.24
CA ASN A 7 6.67 -4.56 24.89
C ASN A 7 7.64 -4.61 23.69
N ALA A 8 7.88 -5.78 23.10
CA ALA A 8 8.75 -5.92 21.95
C ALA A 8 8.08 -5.30 20.72
N PRO A 9 8.80 -4.52 19.89
CA PRO A 9 8.24 -3.95 18.67
C PRO A 9 7.68 -5.04 17.75
N CYS A 10 6.42 -4.87 17.34
CA CYS A 10 5.74 -5.75 16.42
C CYS A 10 5.18 -4.88 15.30
N ALA A 11 5.78 -5.00 14.10
CA ALA A 11 5.36 -4.20 12.97
C ALA A 11 3.90 -4.51 12.60
N PRO A 12 3.15 -3.51 12.10
CA PRO A 12 1.79 -3.72 11.58
C PRO A 12 1.68 -4.90 10.61
N GLU A 13 0.50 -5.52 10.56
CA GLU A 13 0.16 -6.73 9.77
C GLU A 13 0.91 -8.02 10.15
N THR A 14 1.90 -8.02 11.06
CA THR A 14 2.63 -9.25 11.44
C THR A 14 1.67 -10.33 11.98
N LEU A 15 0.85 -9.98 12.98
CA LEU A 15 -0.08 -10.94 13.58
C LEU A 15 -1.21 -11.31 12.62
N ASP A 16 -1.70 -10.35 11.84
CA ASP A 16 -2.76 -10.57 10.87
C ASP A 16 -2.32 -11.51 9.75
N LEU A 17 -1.07 -11.39 9.25
CA LEU A 17 -0.51 -12.32 8.27
C LEU A 17 -0.40 -13.73 8.83
N LEU A 18 0.09 -13.89 10.07
CA LEU A 18 0.17 -15.20 10.71
C LEU A 18 -1.22 -15.81 10.92
N ALA A 19 -2.20 -15.01 11.33
CA ALA A 19 -3.58 -15.44 11.49
C ALA A 19 -4.19 -15.88 10.14
N ARG A 20 -4.02 -15.07 9.09
CA ARG A 20 -4.49 -15.39 7.73
C ARG A 20 -3.88 -16.69 7.22
N PHE A 21 -2.56 -16.87 7.34
CA PHE A 21 -1.91 -18.13 6.99
C PHE A 21 -2.51 -19.31 7.77
N SER A 22 -2.63 -19.15 9.09
CA SER A 22 -3.16 -20.20 9.97
C SER A 22 -4.58 -20.60 9.59
N VAL A 23 -5.44 -19.64 9.24
CA VAL A 23 -6.81 -19.94 8.79
C VAL A 23 -6.83 -20.53 7.39
N LEU A 24 -6.08 -19.98 6.41
CA LEU A 24 -6.02 -20.51 5.04
C LEU A 24 -5.65 -21.98 5.00
N THR A 25 -4.71 -22.42 5.85
CA THR A 25 -4.30 -23.84 5.94
C THR A 25 -5.40 -24.77 6.41
N ARG A 26 -6.46 -24.22 7.01
CA ARG A 26 -7.59 -24.93 7.61
C ARG A 26 -8.87 -24.86 6.76
N LEU A 27 -8.89 -24.03 5.72
CA LEU A 27 -10.05 -23.85 4.85
C LEU A 27 -10.08 -24.91 3.75
N LYS A 28 -11.28 -25.44 3.50
CA LYS A 28 -11.54 -26.31 2.36
C LYS A 28 -11.85 -25.47 1.12
N GLU A 29 -11.38 -25.97 -0.02
CA GLU A 29 -11.62 -25.35 -1.32
C GLU A 29 -13.11 -25.36 -1.66
N HIS A 30 -13.51 -24.39 -2.48
CA HIS A 30 -14.87 -24.27 -2.96
C HIS A 30 -14.84 -24.20 -4.49
N GLU A 31 -15.63 -25.02 -5.17
CA GLU A 31 -15.57 -25.18 -6.64
C GLU A 31 -15.70 -23.84 -7.40
N ASN A 32 -16.57 -22.96 -6.89
CA ASN A 32 -16.93 -21.72 -7.59
C ASN A 32 -16.37 -20.44 -6.93
N SER A 33 -15.45 -20.55 -5.96
CA SER A 33 -14.97 -19.39 -5.22
C SER A 33 -13.55 -19.59 -4.68
N ASN A 34 -12.74 -18.53 -4.69
CA ASN A 34 -11.37 -18.63 -4.21
C ASN A 34 -11.32 -18.66 -2.66
N LEU A 35 -10.27 -19.28 -2.11
CA LEU A 35 -10.07 -19.44 -0.65
C LEU A 35 -9.96 -18.10 0.08
N TYR A 36 -9.38 -17.08 -0.56
CA TYR A 36 -9.21 -15.78 0.06
C TYR A 36 -10.53 -15.02 0.27
N SER A 37 -11.44 -15.09 -0.71
CA SER A 37 -12.78 -14.53 -0.58
C SER A 37 -13.55 -15.25 0.52
N LYS A 38 -13.39 -16.58 0.64
CA LYS A 38 -13.96 -17.36 1.74
C LYS A 38 -13.41 -16.94 3.10
N LEU A 39 -12.09 -16.74 3.22
CA LEU A 39 -11.42 -16.23 4.42
C LEU A 39 -12.03 -14.89 4.88
N ARG A 40 -12.15 -13.93 3.97
CA ARG A 40 -12.71 -12.60 4.27
C ARG A 40 -14.19 -12.64 4.64
N VAL A 41 -14.98 -13.49 3.98
CA VAL A 41 -16.39 -13.69 4.37
C VAL A 41 -16.49 -14.31 5.76
N TYR A 42 -15.59 -15.21 6.13
CA TYR A 42 -15.51 -15.75 7.50
C TYR A 42 -15.08 -14.70 8.52
N ASP A 43 -14.28 -13.72 8.12
CA ASP A 43 -13.94 -12.54 8.92
C ASP A 43 -15.08 -11.48 8.97
N GLY A 44 -16.23 -11.78 8.35
CA GLY A 44 -17.44 -10.95 8.41
C GLY A 44 -17.57 -9.91 7.29
N GLU A 45 -16.65 -9.90 6.32
CA GLU A 45 -16.69 -8.98 5.20
C GLU A 45 -17.82 -9.33 4.19
N LYS A 46 -18.48 -8.29 3.66
CA LYS A 46 -19.46 -8.44 2.58
C LYS A 46 -18.79 -8.19 1.24
N LEU A 47 -18.54 -9.26 0.49
CA LEU A 47 -17.78 -9.19 -0.77
C LEU A 47 -18.62 -9.11 -2.05
N LYS A 48 -19.96 -9.04 -1.95
CA LYS A 48 -20.83 -9.09 -3.15
C LYS A 48 -20.50 -8.02 -4.20
N ASP A 49 -20.03 -6.86 -3.76
CA ASP A 49 -19.70 -5.74 -4.64
C ASP A 49 -18.26 -5.82 -5.19
N SER A 50 -17.35 -6.51 -4.49
CA SER A 50 -15.93 -6.61 -4.85
C SER A 50 -15.55 -7.92 -5.55
N ASP A 51 -16.26 -9.01 -5.25
CA ASP A 51 -16.06 -10.33 -5.85
C ASP A 51 -17.43 -11.00 -6.10
N PRO A 52 -17.91 -10.98 -7.36
CA PRO A 52 -19.18 -11.61 -7.74
C PRO A 52 -19.21 -13.13 -7.51
N LYS A 53 -18.05 -13.78 -7.39
CA LYS A 53 -17.93 -15.23 -7.12
C LYS A 53 -17.93 -15.54 -5.62
N ALA A 54 -17.89 -14.53 -4.75
CA ALA A 54 -17.99 -14.74 -3.31
C ALA A 54 -19.37 -15.27 -2.93
N LYS A 55 -19.40 -16.28 -2.06
CA LYS A 55 -20.63 -16.86 -1.51
C LYS A 55 -20.92 -16.28 -0.14
N THR A 56 -22.15 -16.48 0.33
CA THR A 56 -22.53 -16.13 1.70
C THR A 56 -21.86 -17.07 2.70
N MET A 57 -21.73 -16.62 3.96
CA MET A 57 -21.14 -17.45 5.03
C MET A 57 -21.86 -18.78 5.19
N GLN A 58 -23.20 -18.81 5.03
CA GLN A 58 -23.98 -20.03 5.14
C GLN A 58 -23.66 -21.01 4.00
N GLU A 59 -23.62 -20.53 2.75
CA GLU A 59 -23.26 -21.37 1.59
C GLU A 59 -21.86 -21.98 1.73
N TYR A 60 -20.88 -21.21 2.22
CA TYR A 60 -19.54 -21.73 2.46
C TYR A 60 -19.50 -22.82 3.53
N ARG A 61 -20.25 -22.65 4.63
CA ARG A 61 -20.35 -23.66 5.70
C ARG A 61 -21.03 -24.94 5.21
N ASP A 62 -22.12 -24.79 4.47
CA ASP A 62 -22.87 -25.92 3.92
C ASP A 62 -22.02 -26.73 2.93
N ALA A 63 -21.23 -26.05 2.08
CA ALA A 63 -20.35 -26.69 1.11
C ALA A 63 -19.11 -27.34 1.75
N ALA A 64 -18.57 -26.77 2.82
CA ALA A 64 -17.34 -27.27 3.43
C ALA A 64 -17.54 -28.50 4.33
N GLY A 65 -18.76 -28.69 4.85
CA GLY A 65 -19.08 -29.77 5.77
C GLY A 65 -18.64 -29.49 7.21
N ILE A 66 -18.83 -30.49 8.07
CA ILE A 66 -18.69 -30.36 9.54
C ILE A 66 -17.22 -30.37 9.99
N ASP A 67 -16.33 -30.91 9.15
CA ASP A 67 -14.91 -31.13 9.43
C ASP A 67 -13.99 -30.02 8.86
N GLU A 68 -14.54 -28.97 8.26
CA GLU A 68 -13.75 -27.77 7.95
C GLU A 68 -13.12 -27.20 9.23
N GLY A 69 -11.85 -26.82 9.15
CA GLY A 69 -11.13 -26.31 10.30
C GLY A 69 -10.41 -27.38 11.13
N MET A 70 -10.70 -28.67 10.93
CA MET A 70 -10.15 -29.77 11.74
C MET A 70 -8.70 -30.13 11.37
N GLU A 71 -8.29 -29.85 10.14
CA GLU A 71 -6.94 -30.05 9.63
C GLU A 71 -6.26 -28.70 9.35
N GLY A 72 -4.93 -28.68 9.29
CA GLY A 72 -4.13 -27.47 9.05
C GLY A 72 -3.10 -27.21 10.14
N VAL A 73 -2.45 -26.05 10.10
CA VAL A 73 -1.36 -25.76 11.05
C VAL A 73 -1.89 -25.55 12.47
N SER A 74 -1.22 -26.15 13.45
CA SER A 74 -1.61 -26.06 14.85
C SER A 74 -1.31 -24.67 15.45
N THR A 75 -2.00 -24.32 16.54
CA THR A 75 -1.66 -23.12 17.33
C THR A 75 -0.24 -23.17 17.87
N ARG A 76 0.28 -24.37 18.17
CA ARG A 76 1.68 -24.59 18.55
C ARG A 76 2.65 -24.24 17.43
N PHE A 77 2.33 -24.62 16.20
CA PHE A 77 3.13 -24.24 15.03
C PHE A 77 3.17 -22.71 14.88
N ALA A 78 2.01 -22.07 14.89
CA ALA A 78 1.92 -20.60 14.79
C ALA A 78 2.69 -19.89 15.91
N TYR A 79 2.58 -20.38 17.15
CA TYR A 79 3.33 -19.85 18.28
C TYR A 79 4.85 -19.97 18.10
N LYS A 80 5.35 -21.13 17.66
CA LYS A 80 6.78 -21.33 17.40
C LYS A 80 7.29 -20.38 16.32
N VAL A 81 6.55 -20.26 15.22
CA VAL A 81 6.87 -19.34 14.11
C VAL A 81 6.94 -17.90 14.62
N LEU A 82 5.94 -17.45 15.39
CA LEU A 82 5.91 -16.10 15.93
C LEU A 82 7.10 -15.86 16.87
N SER A 83 7.39 -16.82 17.76
CA SER A 83 8.53 -16.75 18.67
C SER A 83 9.86 -16.70 17.92
N GLU A 84 10.05 -17.51 16.88
CA GLU A 84 11.25 -17.51 16.05
C GLU A 84 11.38 -16.19 15.26
N THR A 85 10.25 -15.60 14.85
CA THR A 85 10.22 -14.30 14.17
C THR A 85 10.70 -13.17 15.08
N PHE A 86 10.21 -13.10 16.33
CA PHE A 86 10.67 -12.11 17.32
C PHE A 86 12.17 -12.22 17.65
N ASN A 87 12.75 -13.42 17.51
CA ASN A 87 14.16 -13.70 17.82
C ASN A 87 15.02 -13.85 16.56
N PHE A 88 14.52 -13.42 15.40
CA PHE A 88 15.22 -13.63 14.13
C PHE A 88 16.43 -12.70 13.97
N ASP A 89 16.28 -11.42 14.33
CA ASP A 89 17.39 -10.45 14.29
C ASP A 89 18.23 -10.60 15.57
N THR A 90 19.55 -10.62 15.43
CA THR A 90 20.48 -10.73 16.56
C THR A 90 20.64 -9.43 17.32
N ASP A 91 20.33 -8.30 16.68
CA ASP A 91 20.55 -6.95 17.22
C ASP A 91 19.27 -6.36 17.84
N GLU A 92 18.08 -6.86 17.47
CA GLU A 92 16.79 -6.40 18.02
C GLU A 92 15.80 -7.56 18.24
N VAL A 93 15.09 -7.54 19.36
CA VAL A 93 13.95 -8.45 19.61
C VAL A 93 12.69 -7.78 19.08
N ALA A 94 12.33 -8.08 17.84
CA ALA A 94 11.19 -7.49 17.15
C ALA A 94 10.64 -8.43 16.08
N ALA A 95 9.35 -8.30 15.77
CA ALA A 95 8.71 -9.07 14.71
C ALA A 95 8.25 -8.18 13.57
N ASP A 96 8.45 -8.65 12.34
CA ASP A 96 7.95 -8.00 11.13
C ASP A 96 7.45 -9.02 10.09
N PRO A 97 6.59 -8.59 9.15
CA PRO A 97 6.04 -9.45 8.11
C PRO A 97 7.06 -10.16 7.21
N VAL A 98 8.20 -9.53 6.91
CA VAL A 98 9.20 -10.09 5.98
C VAL A 98 9.94 -11.24 6.65
N HIS A 99 10.38 -11.04 7.89
CA HIS A 99 10.94 -12.14 8.68
C HIS A 99 9.90 -13.23 8.95
N LEU A 100 8.65 -12.86 9.26
CA LEU A 100 7.58 -13.83 9.49
C LEU A 100 7.39 -14.76 8.28
N MET A 101 7.30 -14.19 7.07
CA MET A 101 7.15 -14.99 5.84
C MET A 101 8.34 -15.91 5.62
N TYR A 102 9.57 -15.42 5.84
CA TYR A 102 10.77 -16.25 5.73
C TYR A 102 10.81 -17.39 6.75
N VAL A 103 10.50 -17.10 8.01
CA VAL A 103 10.43 -18.09 9.10
C VAL A 103 9.34 -19.12 8.82
N LEU A 104 8.17 -18.69 8.32
CA LEU A 104 7.09 -19.58 7.89
C LEU A 104 7.56 -20.54 6.80
N GLU A 105 8.19 -20.05 5.73
CA GLU A 105 8.69 -20.90 4.64
C GLU A 105 9.68 -21.97 5.14
N ASN A 106 10.59 -21.59 6.04
CA ASN A 106 11.53 -22.52 6.65
C ASN A 106 10.85 -23.51 7.60
N ALA A 107 9.88 -23.06 8.39
CA ALA A 107 9.15 -23.89 9.32
C ALA A 107 8.33 -24.97 8.58
N ILE A 108 7.67 -24.62 7.48
CA ILE A 108 6.91 -25.57 6.65
C ILE A 108 7.83 -26.68 6.13
N LYS A 109 8.99 -26.32 5.56
CA LYS A 109 9.97 -27.29 5.03
C LYS A 109 10.54 -28.21 6.12
N ARG A 110 10.63 -27.74 7.37
CA ARG A 110 11.11 -28.54 8.51
C ARG A 110 10.06 -29.53 9.03
N GLU A 111 8.77 -29.23 8.90
CA GLU A 111 7.68 -30.13 9.34
C GLU A 111 7.52 -31.36 8.43
N GLN A 112 8.17 -31.39 7.26
CA GLN A 112 8.14 -32.53 6.32
C GLN A 112 6.72 -32.97 5.99
N HIS A 113 5.86 -32.01 5.65
CA HIS A 113 4.52 -32.31 5.16
C HIS A 113 4.56 -33.11 3.86
N PRO A 114 3.46 -33.81 3.50
CA PRO A 114 3.33 -34.36 2.15
C PRO A 114 3.56 -33.28 1.09
N ASP A 115 4.21 -33.62 -0.03
CA ASP A 115 4.63 -32.68 -1.07
C ASP A 115 3.52 -31.72 -1.54
N GLU A 116 2.29 -32.22 -1.69
CA GLU A 116 1.14 -31.41 -2.09
C GLU A 116 0.76 -30.36 -1.04
N VAL A 117 0.82 -30.71 0.25
CA VAL A 117 0.50 -29.82 1.37
C VAL A 117 1.60 -28.77 1.54
N GLU A 118 2.87 -29.19 1.51
CA GLU A 118 4.01 -28.27 1.55
C GLU A 118 3.92 -27.25 0.42
N LYS A 119 3.73 -27.72 -0.82
CA LYS A 119 3.60 -26.84 -1.98
C LYS A 119 2.45 -25.85 -1.83
N ARG A 120 1.27 -26.32 -1.39
CA ARG A 120 0.10 -25.47 -1.18
C ARG A 120 0.35 -24.40 -0.11
N TYR A 121 1.01 -24.75 0.99
CA TYR A 121 1.32 -23.76 2.05
C TYR A 121 2.35 -22.73 1.59
N LEU A 122 3.36 -23.15 0.83
CA LEU A 122 4.33 -22.21 0.23
C LEU A 122 3.66 -21.30 -0.81
N GLU A 123 2.67 -21.80 -1.56
CA GLU A 123 1.85 -21.00 -2.47
C GLU A 123 1.04 -19.94 -1.72
N PHE A 124 0.42 -20.27 -0.58
CA PHE A 124 -0.27 -19.24 0.24
C PHE A 124 0.67 -18.11 0.67
N ILE A 125 1.92 -18.42 1.02
CA ILE A 125 2.89 -17.38 1.40
C ILE A 125 3.20 -16.47 0.20
N LYS A 126 3.46 -17.05 -0.97
CA LYS A 126 3.88 -16.29 -2.16
C LYS A 126 2.74 -15.54 -2.83
N GLU A 127 1.62 -16.21 -3.06
CA GLU A 127 0.53 -15.71 -3.89
C GLU A 127 -0.50 -14.90 -3.09
N ASP A 128 -0.75 -15.26 -1.82
CA ASP A 128 -1.70 -14.54 -0.98
C ASP A 128 -1.00 -13.55 -0.06
N LEU A 129 -0.11 -14.02 0.83
CA LEU A 129 0.46 -13.17 1.87
C LEU A 129 1.39 -12.10 1.28
N SER A 130 2.39 -12.52 0.50
CA SER A 130 3.43 -11.63 -0.04
C SER A 130 2.84 -10.56 -0.96
N LYS A 131 1.98 -10.94 -1.92
CA LYS A 131 1.35 -9.96 -2.84
C LYS A 131 0.52 -8.92 -2.10
N ARG A 132 -0.30 -9.35 -1.14
CA ARG A 132 -1.15 -8.45 -0.36
C ARG A 132 -0.35 -7.57 0.57
N TYR A 133 0.69 -8.12 1.18
CA TYR A 133 1.59 -7.34 2.00
C TYR A 133 2.35 -6.30 1.17
N ALA A 134 2.75 -6.62 -0.06
CA ALA A 134 3.35 -5.66 -0.99
C ALA A 134 2.40 -4.48 -1.28
N ASP A 135 1.12 -4.76 -1.53
CA ASP A 135 0.10 -3.71 -1.72
C ASP A 135 -0.09 -2.85 -0.47
N PHE A 136 -0.10 -3.47 0.71
CA PHE A 136 -0.25 -2.78 1.99
C PHE A 136 0.97 -1.89 2.29
N ILE A 137 2.17 -2.47 2.28
CA ILE A 137 3.39 -1.75 2.63
C ILE A 137 3.72 -0.68 1.61
N GLY A 138 3.40 -0.90 0.32
CA GLY A 138 3.49 0.13 -0.71
C GLY A 138 2.66 1.36 -0.36
N LYS A 139 1.39 1.17 0.04
CA LYS A 139 0.52 2.28 0.48
C LYS A 139 1.05 2.95 1.74
N GLU A 140 1.60 2.21 2.69
CA GLU A 140 2.15 2.77 3.93
C GLU A 140 3.42 3.59 3.66
N ILE A 141 4.37 3.05 2.89
CA ILE A 141 5.57 3.78 2.44
C ILE A 141 5.17 5.06 1.73
N GLN A 142 4.21 4.96 0.81
CA GLN A 142 3.72 6.12 0.07
C GLN A 142 3.11 7.17 1.01
N LYS A 143 2.19 6.80 1.91
CA LYS A 143 1.60 7.77 2.87
C LYS A 143 2.66 8.43 3.74
N ALA A 144 3.56 7.63 4.31
CA ALA A 144 4.67 8.15 5.12
C ALA A 144 5.59 9.06 4.30
N TYR A 145 5.71 8.85 2.98
CA TYR A 145 6.41 9.77 2.11
C TYR A 145 5.62 11.06 1.81
N LEU A 146 4.33 10.99 1.48
CA LEU A 146 3.52 12.17 1.14
C LEU A 146 3.40 13.17 2.29
N GLU A 147 3.44 12.68 3.53
CA GLU A 147 3.42 13.52 4.73
C GLU A 147 4.67 14.43 4.83
N SER A 148 5.81 14.08 4.21
CA SER A 148 6.94 15.01 4.03
C SER A 148 6.78 15.99 2.88
N TYR A 149 5.86 15.74 1.97
CA TYR A 149 5.81 16.37 0.66
C TYR A 149 4.50 17.13 0.45
N SER A 150 4.09 17.87 1.49
CA SER A 150 3.05 18.90 1.37
C SER A 150 3.35 19.87 0.23
N GLU A 151 4.63 20.22 0.04
CA GLU A 151 5.11 21.06 -1.07
C GLU A 151 4.99 20.39 -2.43
N TYR A 152 5.30 19.09 -2.58
CA TYR A 152 5.16 18.43 -3.89
C TYR A 152 3.70 18.20 -4.26
N GLY A 153 2.85 17.85 -3.27
CA GLY A 153 1.40 17.83 -3.47
C GLY A 153 0.87 19.21 -3.85
N GLN A 154 1.38 20.27 -3.22
CA GLN A 154 1.04 21.65 -3.57
C GLN A 154 1.53 22.04 -4.97
N ASN A 155 2.74 21.66 -5.37
CA ASN A 155 3.27 21.95 -6.70
C ASN A 155 2.47 21.22 -7.79
N LEU A 156 2.11 19.94 -7.56
CA LEU A 156 1.23 19.21 -8.47
C LEU A 156 -0.15 19.86 -8.57
N PHE A 157 -0.69 20.33 -7.43
CA PHE A 157 -1.95 21.08 -7.39
C PHE A 157 -1.85 22.36 -8.20
N ASP A 158 -0.88 23.23 -7.89
CA ASP A 158 -0.74 24.54 -8.51
C ASP A 158 -0.52 24.42 -10.02
N ARG A 159 0.30 23.44 -10.46
CA ARG A 159 0.51 23.14 -11.88
C ARG A 159 -0.74 22.60 -12.56
N TYR A 160 -1.47 21.68 -11.91
CA TYR A 160 -2.73 21.17 -12.45
C TYR A 160 -3.75 22.30 -12.66
N ILE A 161 -3.89 23.21 -11.68
CA ILE A 161 -4.77 24.37 -11.78
C ILE A 161 -4.36 25.27 -12.95
N ALA A 162 -3.07 25.62 -13.06
CA ALA A 162 -2.58 26.48 -14.14
C ALA A 162 -2.84 25.87 -15.53
N TYR A 163 -2.61 24.56 -15.68
CA TYR A 163 -2.84 23.86 -16.95
C TYR A 163 -4.34 23.77 -17.27
N ALA A 164 -5.17 23.46 -16.26
CA ALA A 164 -6.61 23.36 -16.43
C ALA A 164 -7.23 24.73 -16.78
N ASP A 165 -6.75 25.82 -16.18
CA ASP A 165 -7.18 27.19 -16.46
C ASP A 165 -6.85 27.59 -17.90
N ALA A 166 -5.58 27.43 -18.31
CA ALA A 166 -5.14 27.69 -19.69
C ALA A 166 -5.90 26.84 -20.73
N TRP A 167 -6.17 25.57 -20.41
CA TRP A 167 -6.95 24.69 -21.28
C TRP A 167 -8.43 25.10 -21.40
N ILE A 168 -9.03 25.65 -20.34
CA ILE A 168 -10.40 26.18 -20.36
C ILE A 168 -10.45 27.47 -21.18
N GLU A 169 -9.48 28.36 -21.00
CA GLU A 169 -9.38 29.66 -21.68
C GLU A 169 -8.91 29.56 -23.13
N ASP A 170 -8.52 28.37 -23.60
CA ASP A 170 -7.98 28.15 -24.96
C ASP A 170 -6.70 28.96 -25.22
N GLN A 171 -5.84 29.06 -24.21
CA GLN A 171 -4.57 29.79 -24.27
C GLN A 171 -3.38 28.83 -24.25
N ASP A 172 -2.35 29.18 -25.01
CA ASP A 172 -1.06 28.49 -24.93
C ASP A 172 -0.41 28.78 -23.58
N PHE A 173 0.03 27.73 -22.89
CA PHE A 173 0.68 27.85 -21.61
C PHE A 173 2.20 27.82 -21.79
N LYS A 174 2.90 28.82 -21.28
CA LYS A 174 4.36 28.82 -21.24
C LYS A 174 4.82 28.33 -19.87
N ASP A 175 5.45 27.16 -19.85
CA ASP A 175 6.00 26.56 -18.64
C ASP A 175 7.11 27.44 -18.04
N PRO A 176 6.98 27.91 -16.79
CA PRO A 176 7.94 28.83 -16.17
C PRO A 176 9.33 28.21 -15.94
N ASP A 177 9.39 26.89 -15.73
CA ASP A 177 10.60 26.18 -15.32
C ASP A 177 11.43 25.76 -16.56
N THR A 178 10.76 25.35 -17.63
CA THR A 178 11.37 24.83 -18.86
C THR A 178 11.33 25.81 -20.03
N GLY A 179 10.44 26.81 -19.97
CA GLY A 179 10.18 27.74 -21.07
C GLY A 179 9.39 27.13 -22.23
N GLN A 180 8.95 25.86 -22.12
CA GLN A 180 8.20 25.16 -23.15
C GLN A 180 6.81 25.77 -23.34
N LEU A 181 6.41 25.98 -24.59
CA LEU A 181 5.04 26.35 -24.95
C LEU A 181 4.22 25.07 -25.11
N LEU A 182 3.14 24.97 -24.35
CA LEU A 182 2.18 23.87 -24.35
C LEU A 182 0.90 24.37 -25.01
N ASP A 183 0.58 23.79 -26.16
CA ASP A 183 -0.70 24.02 -26.82
C ASP A 183 -1.83 23.28 -26.09
N ARG A 184 -3.07 23.57 -26.48
CA ARG A 184 -4.25 22.95 -25.86
C ARG A 184 -4.26 21.42 -25.92
N GLN A 185 -3.74 20.82 -26.99
CA GLN A 185 -3.69 19.35 -27.11
C GLN A 185 -2.67 18.75 -26.14
N THR A 186 -1.53 19.39 -25.97
CA THR A 186 -0.49 18.99 -25.03
C THR A 186 -0.96 19.16 -23.59
N LEU A 187 -1.64 20.27 -23.28
CA LEU A 187 -2.27 20.48 -21.98
C LEU A 187 -3.31 19.39 -21.67
N ASP A 188 -4.14 19.02 -22.64
CA ASP A 188 -5.10 17.93 -22.47
C ASP A 188 -4.43 16.59 -22.17
N ALA A 189 -3.31 16.30 -22.84
CA ALA A 189 -2.53 15.09 -22.62
C ALA A 189 -1.90 15.07 -21.22
N GLU A 190 -1.31 16.18 -20.77
CA GLU A 190 -0.72 16.29 -19.42
C GLU A 190 -1.79 16.18 -18.32
N LEU A 191 -2.92 16.88 -18.44
CA LEU A 191 -4.04 16.79 -17.51
C LEU A 191 -4.63 15.37 -17.48
N SER A 192 -4.75 14.73 -18.65
CA SER A 192 -5.24 13.34 -18.76
C SER A 192 -4.36 12.32 -18.03
N LYS A 193 -3.04 12.52 -17.98
CA LYS A 193 -2.12 11.63 -17.23
C LYS A 193 -2.42 11.65 -15.72
N ILE A 194 -2.99 12.74 -15.22
CA ILE A 194 -3.35 12.94 -13.82
C ILE A 194 -4.78 12.45 -13.56
N GLU A 195 -5.71 12.72 -14.47
CA GLU A 195 -7.15 12.43 -14.33
C GLU A 195 -7.52 10.97 -14.58
N LYS A 196 -6.90 10.32 -15.58
CA LYS A 196 -7.25 8.93 -15.96
C LYS A 196 -6.99 7.90 -14.86
N PRO A 197 -5.83 7.90 -14.17
CA PRO A 197 -5.60 6.99 -13.04
C PRO A 197 -6.63 7.17 -11.92
N ALA A 198 -7.20 8.37 -11.81
CA ALA A 198 -8.22 8.66 -10.82
C ALA A 198 -9.63 8.20 -11.18
N GLY A 199 -9.86 7.79 -12.43
CA GLY A 199 -11.16 7.33 -12.92
C GLY A 199 -12.14 8.47 -13.18
N ILE A 200 -11.66 9.66 -13.53
CA ILE A 200 -12.52 10.80 -13.84
C ILE A 200 -13.26 10.57 -15.16
N ALA A 201 -14.58 10.39 -15.08
CA ALA A 201 -15.42 10.08 -16.24
C ALA A 201 -15.67 11.29 -17.16
N ASN A 202 -15.76 12.51 -16.60
CA ASN A 202 -15.94 13.74 -17.37
C ASN A 202 -14.85 14.76 -17.02
N PRO A 203 -13.69 14.69 -17.70
CA PRO A 203 -12.55 15.59 -17.47
C PRO A 203 -12.89 17.07 -17.61
N LYS A 204 -13.73 17.43 -18.59
CA LYS A 204 -14.08 18.83 -18.86
C LYS A 204 -14.82 19.46 -17.69
N ASP A 205 -15.84 18.79 -17.17
CA ASP A 205 -16.61 19.31 -16.03
C ASP A 205 -15.77 19.33 -14.77
N PHE A 206 -14.94 18.29 -14.56
CA PHE A 206 -14.01 18.21 -13.45
C PHE A 206 -13.03 19.39 -13.43
N ARG A 207 -12.34 19.67 -14.54
CA ARG A 207 -11.42 20.81 -14.69
C ARG A 207 -12.12 22.13 -14.37
N ASN A 208 -13.31 22.34 -14.93
CA ASN A 208 -14.11 23.55 -14.69
C ASN A 208 -14.49 23.72 -13.21
N GLU A 209 -14.93 22.65 -12.55
CA GLU A 209 -15.31 22.68 -11.13
C GLU A 209 -14.10 23.04 -10.24
N VAL A 210 -12.97 22.39 -10.48
CA VAL A 210 -11.72 22.55 -9.75
C VAL A 210 -11.13 23.96 -9.90
N VAL A 211 -11.08 24.49 -11.12
CA VAL A 211 -10.59 25.85 -11.39
C VAL A 211 -11.50 26.88 -10.73
N LYS A 212 -12.83 26.76 -10.86
CA LYS A 212 -13.80 27.67 -10.20
C LYS A 212 -13.72 27.62 -8.68
N PHE A 213 -13.48 26.46 -8.08
CA PHE A 213 -13.22 26.36 -6.65
C PHE A 213 -11.95 27.13 -6.28
N THR A 214 -10.87 26.90 -7.00
CA THR A 214 -9.56 27.49 -6.71
C THR A 214 -9.55 29.00 -6.88
N LEU A 215 -10.17 29.53 -7.94
CA LEU A 215 -10.31 30.98 -8.15
C LEU A 215 -11.11 31.65 -7.02
N ARG A 216 -12.18 31.01 -6.54
CA ARG A 216 -12.96 31.51 -5.39
C ARG A 216 -12.14 31.51 -4.10
N ALA A 217 -11.43 30.42 -3.83
CA ALA A 217 -10.57 30.31 -2.66
C ALA A 217 -9.42 31.33 -2.71
N ARG A 218 -8.82 31.53 -3.88
CA ARG A 218 -7.75 32.51 -4.13
C ARG A 218 -8.22 33.94 -3.90
N ALA A 219 -9.41 34.28 -4.38
CA ALA A 219 -10.02 35.59 -4.15
C ALA A 219 -10.31 35.85 -2.66
N ALA A 220 -10.67 34.83 -1.90
CA ALA A 220 -10.89 34.92 -0.45
C ALA A 220 -9.58 34.94 0.38
N ASN A 221 -8.45 34.51 -0.19
CA ASN A 221 -7.17 34.32 0.50
C ASN A 221 -6.03 35.20 -0.05
N ALA A 222 -6.32 36.48 -0.31
CA ALA A 222 -5.33 37.48 -0.74
C ALA A 222 -4.45 37.06 -1.93
N GLY A 223 -5.01 36.30 -2.89
CA GLY A 223 -4.28 35.86 -4.08
C GLY A 223 -3.53 34.54 -3.93
N LYS A 224 -3.53 33.90 -2.75
CA LYS A 224 -2.85 32.61 -2.53
C LYS A 224 -3.76 31.43 -2.85
N ASN A 225 -3.21 30.40 -3.50
CA ASN A 225 -3.91 29.14 -3.69
C ASN A 225 -4.26 28.49 -2.33
N PRO A 226 -5.40 27.78 -2.26
CA PRO A 226 -5.70 26.95 -1.09
C PRO A 226 -4.68 25.81 -0.98
N ALA A 227 -4.54 25.28 0.24
CA ALA A 227 -3.77 24.05 0.43
C ALA A 227 -4.37 22.93 -0.43
N TRP A 228 -3.52 22.13 -1.08
CA TRP A 228 -3.95 21.07 -2.00
C TRP A 228 -4.88 20.02 -1.36
N THR A 229 -4.83 19.89 -0.03
CA THR A 229 -5.70 19.04 0.78
C THR A 229 -7.12 19.58 0.98
N SER A 230 -7.37 20.85 0.64
CA SER A 230 -8.64 21.56 0.94
C SER A 230 -9.81 21.10 0.06
N TYR A 231 -9.53 20.50 -1.09
CA TYR A 231 -10.56 20.02 -2.02
C TYR A 231 -10.44 18.52 -2.24
N GLU A 232 -11.33 17.76 -1.62
CA GLU A 232 -11.30 16.30 -1.57
C GLU A 232 -11.19 15.65 -2.96
N LYS A 233 -11.95 16.15 -3.96
CA LYS A 233 -11.91 15.55 -5.30
C LYS A 233 -10.53 15.69 -5.96
N LEU A 234 -9.93 16.89 -5.94
CA LEU A 234 -8.60 17.08 -6.53
C LEU A 234 -7.50 16.44 -5.68
N ARG A 235 -7.64 16.45 -4.35
CA ARG A 235 -6.76 15.74 -3.43
C ARG A 235 -6.67 14.26 -3.82
N ASN A 236 -7.81 13.58 -4.00
CA ASN A 236 -7.85 12.17 -4.39
C ASN A 236 -7.17 11.91 -5.75
N VAL A 237 -7.29 12.84 -6.70
CA VAL A 237 -6.62 12.74 -8.01
C VAL A 237 -5.11 12.89 -7.87
N ILE A 238 -4.66 13.91 -7.14
CA ILE A 238 -3.25 14.19 -6.90
C ILE A 238 -2.61 13.03 -6.13
N GLU A 239 -3.26 12.55 -5.07
CA GLU A 239 -2.83 11.38 -4.31
C GLU A 239 -2.65 10.18 -5.24
N LYS A 240 -3.66 9.84 -6.07
CA LYS A 240 -3.54 8.73 -7.03
C LYS A 240 -2.42 8.93 -8.05
N ARG A 241 -2.17 10.16 -8.51
CA ARG A 241 -1.02 10.46 -9.39
C ARG A 241 0.29 10.23 -8.66
N MET A 242 0.45 10.76 -7.46
CA MET A 242 1.64 10.57 -6.61
C MET A 242 1.87 9.08 -6.32
N PHE A 243 0.81 8.31 -6.07
CA PHE A 243 0.87 6.87 -5.82
C PHE A 243 1.23 6.04 -7.05
N SER A 244 0.95 6.54 -8.27
CA SER A 244 1.24 5.82 -9.52
C SER A 244 2.72 5.81 -9.93
N GLN A 245 3.54 6.72 -9.36
CA GLN A 245 4.97 6.82 -9.68
C GLN A 245 5.84 6.44 -8.48
N VAL A 246 5.88 5.14 -8.16
CA VAL A 246 6.77 4.61 -7.10
C VAL A 246 8.24 4.90 -7.40
N GLU A 247 8.61 4.99 -8.68
CA GLU A 247 9.96 5.34 -9.16
C GLU A 247 10.43 6.71 -8.66
N ASP A 248 9.52 7.67 -8.51
CA ASP A 248 9.84 9.02 -8.05
C ASP A 248 10.14 9.06 -6.53
N LEU A 249 9.75 8.01 -5.79
CA LEU A 249 9.99 7.87 -4.35
C LEU A 249 11.40 7.32 -4.05
N LEU A 250 11.98 6.60 -5.01
CA LEU A 250 13.20 5.80 -4.82
C LEU A 250 14.41 6.59 -4.31
N PRO A 251 14.71 7.80 -4.83
CA PRO A 251 15.88 8.56 -4.37
C PRO A 251 15.82 8.88 -2.88
N VAL A 252 14.62 9.05 -2.34
CA VAL A 252 14.41 9.43 -0.93
C VAL A 252 14.29 8.19 -0.05
N ILE A 253 13.54 7.17 -0.44
CA ILE A 253 13.30 5.99 0.42
C ILE A 253 14.46 4.98 0.38
N SER A 254 15.27 4.95 -0.69
CA SER A 254 16.42 4.04 -0.78
C SER A 254 17.45 4.32 0.32
N PHE A 255 18.11 3.28 0.83
CA PHE A 255 19.17 3.40 1.85
C PHE A 255 20.58 3.51 1.22
N ASP A 256 20.69 3.86 -0.07
CA ASP A 256 21.96 4.04 -0.77
C ASP A 256 22.74 5.28 -0.30
N SER A 257 24.07 5.19 -0.37
CA SER A 257 25.02 6.01 0.42
C SER A 257 25.41 7.37 -0.17
N LYS A 258 24.77 7.86 -1.24
CA LYS A 258 25.08 9.18 -1.83
C LYS A 258 23.81 10.00 -2.00
N LYS A 259 23.50 10.81 -0.98
CA LYS A 259 22.42 11.78 -0.98
C LYS A 259 23.00 13.17 -0.71
N ASP A 260 22.40 14.19 -1.32
CA ASP A 260 22.63 15.56 -0.86
C ASP A 260 21.96 15.77 0.51
N SER A 261 22.34 16.86 1.20
CA SER A 261 21.86 17.16 2.55
C SER A 261 20.35 17.38 2.65
N GLU A 262 19.67 17.69 1.54
CA GLU A 262 18.23 17.89 1.52
C GLU A 262 17.48 16.55 1.43
N THR A 263 17.97 15.66 0.57
CA THR A 263 17.46 14.30 0.39
C THR A 263 17.70 13.44 1.62
N GLU A 264 18.81 13.65 2.32
CA GLU A 264 19.10 12.99 3.61
C GLU A 264 18.08 13.37 4.69
N LYS A 265 17.81 14.67 4.88
CA LYS A 265 16.76 15.14 5.81
C LYS A 265 15.38 14.59 5.47
N LYS A 266 15.05 14.52 4.17
CA LYS A 266 13.78 13.94 3.70
C LYS A 266 13.69 12.45 4.02
N HIS A 267 14.80 11.72 3.92
CA HIS A 267 14.88 10.32 4.28
C HIS A 267 14.72 10.11 5.79
N GLU A 268 15.41 10.89 6.63
CA GLU A 268 15.27 10.83 8.09
C GLU A 268 13.81 11.05 8.51
N ASN A 269 13.19 12.10 8.00
CA ASN A 269 11.77 12.39 8.26
C ASN A 269 10.83 11.24 7.81
N PHE A 270 11.15 10.55 6.72
CA PHE A 270 10.41 9.37 6.27
C PHE A 270 10.56 8.20 7.25
N VAL A 271 11.78 7.92 7.72
CA VAL A 271 12.06 6.88 8.71
C VAL A 271 11.35 7.19 10.04
N ASP A 272 11.35 8.44 10.48
CA ASP A 272 10.68 8.87 11.72
C ASP A 272 9.17 8.63 11.64
N ARG A 273 8.51 9.00 10.54
CA ARG A 273 7.07 8.77 10.36
C ARG A 273 6.71 7.30 10.22
N MET A 274 7.56 6.50 9.61
CA MET A 274 7.40 5.04 9.65
C MET A 274 7.56 4.54 11.10
N THR A 275 8.48 5.10 11.87
CA THR A 275 8.65 4.73 13.28
C THR A 275 7.42 5.06 14.12
N GLU A 276 6.79 6.22 13.89
CA GLU A 276 5.50 6.60 14.50
C GLU A 276 4.36 5.62 14.17
N ARG A 277 4.45 4.91 13.05
CA ARG A 277 3.49 3.87 12.62
C ARG A 277 3.77 2.48 13.22
N GLY A 278 4.75 2.37 14.12
CA GLY A 278 5.05 1.14 14.86
C GLY A 278 6.14 0.27 14.25
N TYR A 279 6.94 0.79 13.32
CA TYR A 279 8.11 0.11 12.77
C TYR A 279 9.39 0.52 13.51
N THR A 280 10.41 -0.34 13.58
CA THR A 280 11.77 0.08 13.98
C THR A 280 12.55 0.58 12.76
N PRO A 281 13.58 1.43 12.91
CA PRO A 281 14.40 1.88 11.79
C PRO A 281 15.01 0.72 10.96
N ARG A 282 15.37 -0.38 11.62
CA ARG A 282 15.88 -1.60 10.96
C ARG A 282 14.79 -2.29 10.16
N GLN A 283 13.59 -2.39 10.71
CA GLN A 283 12.42 -2.90 9.98
C GLN A 283 12.12 -2.03 8.76
N VAL A 284 12.11 -0.70 8.89
CA VAL A 284 11.86 0.22 7.76
C VAL A 284 12.83 -0.05 6.61
N ARG A 285 14.13 -0.18 6.91
CA ARG A 285 15.13 -0.53 5.90
C ARG A 285 14.82 -1.85 5.20
N ARG A 286 14.59 -2.90 5.98
CA ARG A 286 14.29 -4.26 5.47
C ARG A 286 13.04 -4.28 4.60
N LEU A 287 12.00 -3.58 5.04
CA LEU A 287 10.70 -3.49 4.36
C LEU A 287 10.81 -2.75 3.03
N VAL A 288 11.54 -1.63 3.00
CA VAL A 288 11.81 -0.90 1.76
C VAL A 288 12.62 -1.76 0.80
N GLU A 289 13.73 -2.37 1.24
CA GLU A 289 14.55 -3.26 0.39
C GLU A 289 13.77 -4.48 -0.13
N TRP A 290 12.88 -5.05 0.69
CA TRP A 290 11.99 -6.14 0.29
C TRP A 290 10.96 -5.67 -0.74
N TYR A 291 10.25 -4.58 -0.47
CA TYR A 291 9.24 -4.02 -1.37
C TYR A 291 9.84 -3.68 -2.74
N MET A 292 11.04 -3.11 -2.76
CA MET A 292 11.78 -2.80 -3.98
C MET A 292 12.11 -4.03 -4.83
N ARG A 293 12.42 -5.17 -4.19
CA ARG A 293 12.68 -6.43 -4.91
C ARG A 293 11.41 -7.02 -5.48
N VAL A 294 10.31 -6.99 -4.71
CA VAL A 294 9.01 -7.51 -5.17
C VAL A 294 8.48 -6.68 -6.34
N ASN A 295 8.58 -5.35 -6.27
CA ASN A 295 8.08 -4.45 -7.32
C ASN A 295 8.92 -4.46 -8.60
N LYS A 296 10.22 -4.81 -8.54
CA LYS A 296 11.07 -4.99 -9.73
C LYS A 296 10.88 -6.35 -10.42
N ALA A 297 10.34 -7.34 -9.70
CA ALA A 297 10.18 -8.71 -10.17
C ALA A 297 8.77 -8.99 -10.75
N GLY A 298 7.81 -8.08 -10.53
CA GLY A 298 6.46 -8.12 -11.11
C GLY A 298 6.32 -7.16 -12.27
#